data_AF-A0A934H0W6-F1
#
_entry.id   AF-A0A934H0W6-F1
#
_cell.length_a   1.000
_cell.length_b   1.000
_cell.length_c   1.000
_cell.angle_alpha   90.00
_cell.angle_beta   90.00
_cell.angle_gamma   90.00
#
_symmetry.space_group_name_H-M   'P 1'
#
loop_
_entity.id
_entity.type
_entity.pdbx_description
1 polymer ?
#
loop_
_entity_poly.entity_id
_entity_poly.type
_entity_poly.pdbx_seq_one_letter_code
_entity_poly.pdbx_strand_id
1 'polypeptide(L)'
;MKLEGEYTFDGTREDVWKMVRDPQVLATCVPGTQNLRMTGENEYEGEIQVRIGPIAGTFSGRLLVANEVPPVSCTLTVEGTGKVGFLKGRGDVALSEQGASQTLMKYTGEVQIGGKVASVGQRLFDTVSKSMIKQGLDKLNEILKTSLA
;
A
#
# COMPACT_ATOMS: atom_id res chain seq x y z
N MET A 1 -14.08 -7.82 1.42
CA MET A 1 -13.90 -7.12 2.71
C MET A 1 -13.60 -5.67 2.44
N LYS A 2 -13.96 -4.75 3.33
CA LYS A 2 -13.70 -3.32 3.17
C LYS A 2 -12.54 -2.88 4.05
N LEU A 3 -11.73 -1.97 3.54
CA LEU A 3 -10.61 -1.37 4.23
C LEU A 3 -10.67 0.14 4.01
N GLU A 4 -10.51 0.91 5.08
CA GLU A 4 -10.50 2.36 5.02
C GLU A 4 -9.63 2.91 6.15
N GLY A 5 -9.13 4.13 5.94
CA GLY A 5 -8.37 4.84 6.95
C GLY A 5 -7.85 6.17 6.45
N GLU A 6 -7.19 6.86 7.37
CA GLU A 6 -6.60 8.17 7.14
C GLU A 6 -5.18 8.20 7.70
N TYR A 7 -4.32 9.01 7.10
CA TYR A 7 -2.95 9.21 7.55
C TYR A 7 -2.50 10.65 7.24
N THR A 8 -1.86 11.31 8.20
CA THR A 8 -1.32 12.67 8.01
C THR A 8 0.18 12.60 7.78
N PHE A 9 0.62 13.15 6.64
CA PHE A 9 2.02 13.32 6.27
C PHE A 9 2.52 14.71 6.64
N ASP A 10 3.80 14.80 6.98
CA ASP A 10 4.49 16.05 7.29
C ASP A 10 5.25 16.56 6.06
N GLY A 11 4.48 16.92 5.03
CA GLY A 11 4.97 17.53 3.79
C GLY A 11 3.83 18.08 2.94
N THR A 12 4.20 18.85 1.92
CA THR A 12 3.23 19.36 0.94
C THR A 12 2.60 18.21 0.17
N ARG A 13 1.43 18.46 -0.44
CA ARG A 13 0.73 17.44 -1.20
C ARG A 13 1.57 16.96 -2.39
N GLU A 14 2.32 17.87 -3.00
CA GLU A 14 3.25 17.60 -4.09
C GLU A 14 4.39 16.67 -3.65
N ASP A 15 4.96 16.89 -2.47
CA ASP A 15 6.05 16.06 -1.97
C ASP A 15 5.56 14.67 -1.56
N VAL A 16 4.39 14.59 -0.94
CA VAL A 16 3.73 13.31 -0.66
C VAL A 16 3.44 12.56 -1.95
N TRP A 17 2.92 13.24 -2.97
CA TRP A 17 2.64 12.64 -4.27
C TRP A 17 3.89 12.05 -4.92
N LYS A 18 5.03 12.77 -4.89
CA LYS A 18 6.31 12.25 -5.39
C LYS A 18 6.70 10.96 -4.67
N MET A 19 6.60 10.93 -3.33
CA MET A 19 6.98 9.76 -2.53
C MET A 19 6.10 8.54 -2.79
N VAL A 20 4.77 8.71 -2.91
CA VAL A 20 3.86 7.59 -3.19
C VAL A 20 3.95 7.10 -4.64
N ARG A 21 4.64 7.84 -5.51
CA ARG A 21 4.91 7.45 -6.90
C ARG A 21 6.34 6.98 -7.14
N ASP A 22 7.22 7.10 -6.17
CA ASP A 22 8.62 6.72 -6.31
C ASP A 22 8.79 5.20 -6.09
N PRO A 23 9.16 4.42 -7.13
CA PRO A 23 9.33 2.97 -7.00
C PRO A 23 10.40 2.57 -5.99
N GLN A 24 11.46 3.36 -5.84
CA GLN A 24 12.55 3.07 -4.90
C GLN A 24 12.07 3.25 -3.46
N VAL A 25 11.29 4.31 -3.21
CA VAL A 25 10.66 4.54 -1.90
C VAL A 25 9.66 3.43 -1.60
N LEU A 26 8.73 3.17 -2.52
CA LEU A 26 7.70 2.13 -2.36
C LEU A 26 8.28 0.74 -2.07
N ALA A 27 9.41 0.39 -2.71
CA ALA A 27 10.10 -0.89 -2.48
C ALA A 27 10.59 -1.07 -1.03
N THR A 28 10.81 0.03 -0.31
CA THR A 28 11.35 0.01 1.06
C THR A 28 10.28 0.17 2.14
N CYS A 29 9.10 0.71 1.79
CA CYS A 29 8.08 1.06 2.77
C CYS A 29 7.28 -0.15 3.25
N VAL A 30 6.86 -1.04 2.34
CA VAL A 30 5.93 -2.12 2.70
C VAL A 30 6.69 -3.30 3.33
N PRO A 31 6.38 -3.70 4.58
CA PRO A 31 7.09 -4.79 5.26
C PRO A 31 7.04 -6.11 4.49
N GLY A 32 8.19 -6.77 4.39
CA GLY A 32 8.31 -8.07 3.71
C GLY A 32 8.37 -8.01 2.19
N THR A 33 8.35 -6.80 1.60
CA THR A 33 8.51 -6.61 0.14
C THR A 33 9.91 -7.01 -0.31
N GLN A 34 9.96 -7.74 -1.41
CA GLN A 34 11.16 -8.22 -2.06
C GLN A 34 11.00 -8.07 -3.57
N ASN A 35 12.12 -7.81 -4.27
CA ASN A 35 12.18 -7.80 -5.72
C ASN A 35 11.13 -6.89 -6.40
N LEU A 36 10.71 -5.78 -5.75
CA LEU A 36 9.79 -4.83 -6.35
C LEU A 36 10.47 -4.17 -7.55
N ARG A 37 9.84 -4.27 -8.72
CA ARG A 37 10.31 -3.69 -9.97
C ARG A 37 9.14 -3.08 -10.73
N MET A 38 9.42 -2.03 -11.47
CA MET A 38 8.47 -1.48 -12.43
C MET A 38 8.52 -2.33 -13.70
N THR A 39 7.37 -2.76 -14.20
CA THR A 39 7.24 -3.63 -15.38
C THR A 39 6.54 -2.95 -16.56
N GLY A 40 5.93 -1.79 -16.31
CA GLY A 40 5.29 -0.95 -17.31
C GLY A 40 5.00 0.43 -16.74
N GLU A 41 4.36 1.28 -17.54
CA GLU A 41 3.83 2.55 -17.04
C GLU A 41 2.79 2.26 -15.96
N ASN A 42 3.02 2.76 -14.74
CA ASN A 42 2.14 2.56 -13.59
C ASN A 42 1.94 1.09 -13.17
N GLU A 43 2.83 0.20 -13.59
CA GLU A 43 2.76 -1.23 -13.29
C GLU A 43 4.01 -1.70 -12.56
N TYR A 44 3.79 -2.47 -11.50
CA TYR A 44 4.84 -2.99 -10.65
C TYR A 44 4.60 -4.47 -10.38
N GLU A 45 5.69 -5.23 -10.29
CA GLU A 45 5.69 -6.60 -9.83
C GLU A 45 6.64 -6.74 -8.66
N GLY A 46 6.31 -7.61 -7.71
CA GLY A 46 7.18 -7.92 -6.60
C GLY A 46 6.71 -9.14 -5.83
N GLU A 47 7.43 -9.46 -4.77
CA GLU A 47 7.07 -10.51 -3.83
C GLU A 47 6.88 -9.91 -2.45
N ILE A 48 5.94 -10.45 -1.68
CA ILE A 48 5.76 -10.08 -0.29
C ILE A 48 5.73 -11.32 0.58
N GLN A 49 6.59 -11.34 1.59
CA GLN A 49 6.58 -12.36 2.63
C GLN A 49 5.72 -11.86 3.80
N VAL A 50 4.64 -12.57 4.09
CA VAL A 50 3.70 -12.18 5.14
C VAL A 50 3.37 -13.37 6.04
N ARG A 51 3.19 -13.07 7.33
CA ARG A 51 2.67 -13.99 8.34
C ARG A 51 1.34 -13.45 8.86
N ILE A 52 0.27 -14.23 8.69
CA ILE A 52 -1.08 -13.95 9.18
C ILE A 52 -1.48 -15.10 10.11
N GLY A 53 -1.26 -14.91 11.41
CA GLY A 53 -1.45 -15.95 12.43
C GLY A 53 -0.62 -17.21 12.12
N PRO A 54 -1.24 -18.41 12.02
CA PRO A 54 -0.53 -19.65 11.73
C PRO A 54 -0.13 -19.80 10.26
N ILE A 55 -0.57 -18.90 9.36
CA ILE A 55 -0.25 -18.94 7.94
C ILE A 55 0.94 -18.02 7.68
N ALA A 56 2.03 -18.59 7.18
CA ALA A 56 3.14 -17.83 6.61
C ALA A 56 3.29 -18.19 5.14
N GLY A 57 3.59 -17.21 4.30
CA GLY A 57 3.76 -17.47 2.88
C GLY A 57 4.39 -16.30 2.14
N THR A 58 4.96 -16.64 0.99
CA THR A 58 5.37 -15.67 -0.02
C THR A 58 4.27 -15.55 -1.06
N PHE A 59 3.93 -14.32 -1.41
CA PHE A 59 2.98 -14.01 -2.47
C PHE A 59 3.70 -13.20 -3.53
N SER A 60 3.68 -13.68 -4.77
CA SER A 60 4.07 -12.88 -5.93
C SER A 60 2.87 -12.01 -6.29
N GLY A 61 3.10 -10.72 -6.52
CA GLY A 61 2.02 -9.78 -6.76
C GLY A 61 2.34 -8.75 -7.83
N ARG A 62 1.25 -8.16 -8.33
CA ARG A 62 1.25 -7.06 -9.28
C ARG A 62 0.47 -5.90 -8.67
N LEU A 63 0.98 -4.70 -8.85
CA LEU A 63 0.31 -3.44 -8.54
C LEU A 63 0.12 -2.66 -9.83
N LEU A 64 -1.10 -2.20 -10.06
CA LEU A 64 -1.46 -1.26 -11.12
C LEU A 64 -1.98 0.02 -10.49
N VAL A 65 -1.49 1.16 -10.99
CA VAL A 65 -1.99 2.49 -10.64
C VAL A 65 -2.78 3.07 -11.82
N ALA A 66 -3.98 3.56 -11.56
CA ALA A 66 -4.89 4.07 -12.58
C ALA A 66 -5.64 5.31 -12.08
N ASN A 67 -6.41 5.95 -12.98
CA ASN A 67 -7.28 7.09 -12.66
C ASN A 67 -6.54 8.22 -11.92
N GLU A 68 -5.31 8.50 -12.34
CA GLU A 68 -4.47 9.46 -11.64
C GLU A 68 -4.92 10.88 -11.93
N VAL A 69 -5.00 11.67 -10.87
CA VAL A 69 -5.16 13.12 -10.92
C VAL A 69 -4.06 13.69 -10.05
N PRO A 70 -2.83 13.87 -10.55
CA PRO A 70 -1.72 14.41 -9.74
C PRO A 70 -2.00 15.85 -9.28
N PRO A 71 -1.65 16.25 -8.03
CA PRO A 71 -1.18 15.44 -6.90
C PRO A 71 -2.33 15.03 -5.93
N VAL A 72 -3.53 14.82 -6.45
CA VAL A 72 -4.79 14.70 -5.71
C VAL A 72 -5.20 13.26 -5.43
N SER A 73 -5.19 12.37 -6.42
CA SER A 73 -5.78 11.04 -6.24
C SER A 73 -5.30 10.00 -7.24
N CYS A 74 -5.40 8.73 -6.87
CA CYS A 74 -5.25 7.59 -7.77
C CYS A 74 -6.07 6.38 -7.28
N THR A 75 -6.29 5.43 -8.18
CA THR A 75 -6.81 4.11 -7.85
C THR A 75 -5.69 3.08 -7.94
N LEU A 76 -5.53 2.27 -6.89
CA LEU A 76 -4.63 1.14 -6.82
C LEU A 76 -5.39 -0.17 -7.07
N THR A 77 -4.86 -1.04 -7.92
CA THR A 77 -5.32 -2.43 -8.06
C THR A 77 -4.15 -3.35 -7.74
N VAL A 78 -4.33 -4.23 -6.76
CA VAL A 78 -3.30 -5.17 -6.29
C VAL A 78 -3.80 -6.59 -6.51
N GLU A 79 -2.99 -7.42 -7.14
CA GLU A 79 -3.23 -8.86 -7.20
C GLU A 79 -2.03 -9.59 -6.62
N GLY A 80 -2.27 -10.64 -5.84
CA GLY A 80 -1.23 -11.44 -5.21
C GLY A 80 -1.60 -12.92 -5.22
N THR A 81 -0.67 -13.78 -5.58
CA THR A 81 -0.86 -15.24 -5.58
C THR A 81 0.32 -15.92 -4.87
N GLY A 82 0.00 -16.90 -4.03
CA GLY A 82 1.00 -17.71 -3.33
C GLY A 82 0.48 -19.13 -3.09
N LYS A 83 1.35 -20.00 -2.56
CA LYS A 83 1.02 -21.42 -2.30
C LYS A 83 -0.21 -21.61 -1.38
N VAL A 84 -0.46 -20.64 -0.50
CA VAL A 84 -1.52 -20.69 0.50
C VAL A 84 -2.80 -19.98 0.06
N GLY A 85 -2.85 -19.36 -1.12
CA GLY A 85 -4.04 -18.68 -1.61
C GLY A 85 -3.74 -17.47 -2.49
N PHE A 86 -4.74 -16.62 -2.68
CA PHE A 86 -4.64 -15.41 -3.47
C PHE A 86 -5.34 -14.23 -2.79
N LEU A 87 -4.99 -13.03 -3.26
CA LEU A 87 -5.58 -11.76 -2.88
C LEU A 87 -5.80 -10.93 -4.14
N LYS A 88 -6.96 -10.26 -4.23
CA LYS A 88 -7.24 -9.20 -5.18
C LYS A 88 -7.78 -8.02 -4.40
N GLY A 89 -7.20 -6.85 -4.60
CA GLY A 89 -7.58 -5.62 -3.93
C GLY A 89 -7.74 -4.50 -4.94
N ARG A 90 -8.72 -3.63 -4.69
CA ARG A 90 -8.83 -2.33 -5.37
C ARG A 90 -9.07 -1.28 -4.31
N GLY A 91 -8.38 -0.15 -4.39
CA GLY A 91 -8.59 0.94 -3.45
C GLY A 91 -8.31 2.29 -4.07
N ASP A 92 -8.97 3.31 -3.54
CA ASP A 92 -8.83 4.70 -3.96
C ASP A 92 -8.10 5.48 -2.88
N VAL A 93 -7.17 6.33 -3.31
CA VAL A 93 -6.38 7.21 -2.46
C VAL A 93 -6.68 8.64 -2.86
N ALA A 94 -6.92 9.50 -1.86
CA ALA A 94 -7.11 10.93 -2.04
C ALA A 94 -6.22 11.71 -1.06
N LEU A 95 -5.56 12.75 -1.56
CA LEU A 95 -4.69 13.66 -0.83
C LEU A 95 -5.34 15.05 -0.76
N SER A 96 -5.45 15.57 0.46
CA SER A 96 -5.93 16.92 0.74
C SER A 96 -4.94 17.66 1.62
N GLU A 97 -4.69 18.93 1.30
CA GLU A 97 -3.83 19.81 2.10
C GLU A 97 -4.41 20.02 3.51
N GLN A 98 -3.54 20.01 4.51
CA GLN A 98 -3.83 20.40 5.89
C GLN A 98 -2.85 21.50 6.31
N GLY A 99 -3.15 22.74 5.97
CA GLY A 99 -2.23 23.86 6.17
C GLY A 99 -1.06 23.84 5.17
N ALA A 100 0.01 24.58 5.49
CA ALA A 100 1.09 24.84 4.53
C ALA A 100 2.05 23.67 4.30
N SER A 101 2.15 22.73 5.23
CA SER A 101 3.19 21.68 5.22
C SER A 101 2.69 20.33 5.76
N GLN A 102 1.38 20.10 5.76
CA GLN A 102 0.84 18.77 6.07
C GLN A 102 -0.18 18.37 5.01
N THR A 103 -0.30 17.07 4.81
CA THR A 103 -1.22 16.48 3.84
C THR A 103 -1.96 15.32 4.49
N LEU A 104 -3.28 15.35 4.44
CA LEU A 104 -4.11 14.22 4.81
C LEU A 104 -4.28 13.30 3.60
N MET A 105 -3.89 12.05 3.76
CA MET A 105 -4.27 10.96 2.89
C MET A 105 -5.51 10.27 3.45
N LYS A 106 -6.56 10.15 2.64
CA LYS A 106 -7.67 9.22 2.88
C LYS A 106 -7.56 8.08 1.90
N TYR A 107 -7.78 6.86 2.37
CA TYR A 107 -7.84 5.69 1.51
C TYR A 107 -9.05 4.83 1.82
N THR A 108 -9.61 4.23 0.78
CA THR A 108 -10.67 3.22 0.87
C THR A 108 -10.33 2.08 -0.06
N GLY A 109 -10.87 0.90 0.20
CA GLY A 109 -10.63 -0.23 -0.68
C GLY A 109 -11.45 -1.45 -0.34
N GLU A 110 -11.51 -2.33 -1.32
CA GLU A 110 -12.13 -3.64 -1.23
C GLU A 110 -11.10 -4.71 -1.54
N VAL A 111 -11.09 -5.74 -0.71
CA VAL A 111 -10.18 -6.88 -0.86
C VAL A 111 -10.96 -8.17 -0.90
N GLN A 112 -10.63 -9.01 -1.87
CA GLN A 112 -11.06 -10.39 -2.00
C GLN A 112 -9.87 -11.30 -1.70
N ILE A 113 -10.10 -12.28 -0.85
CA ILE A 113 -9.11 -13.31 -0.51
C ILE A 113 -9.70 -14.69 -0.77
N GLY A 114 -8.85 -15.63 -1.13
CA GLY A 114 -9.26 -17.02 -1.36
C GLY A 114 -8.14 -18.02 -1.07
N GLY A 115 -8.52 -19.29 -0.99
CA GLY A 115 -7.62 -20.39 -0.61
C GLY A 115 -7.44 -20.53 0.91
N LYS A 116 -6.37 -21.18 1.34
CA LYS A 116 -6.11 -21.48 2.76
C LYS A 116 -5.92 -20.23 3.61
N VAL A 117 -5.36 -19.14 3.04
CA VAL A 117 -5.22 -17.87 3.75
C VAL A 117 -6.57 -17.28 4.17
N ALA A 118 -7.66 -17.55 3.44
CA ALA A 118 -9.00 -17.08 3.82
C ALA A 118 -9.51 -17.74 5.12
N SER A 119 -8.95 -18.88 5.53
CA SER A 119 -9.36 -19.58 6.76
C SER A 119 -8.87 -18.91 8.05
N VAL A 120 -8.00 -17.89 7.98
CA VAL A 120 -7.51 -17.15 9.16
C VAL A 120 -8.60 -16.28 9.81
N GLY A 121 -9.71 -16.06 9.09
CA GLY A 121 -10.83 -15.25 9.53
C GLY A 121 -10.61 -13.75 9.32
N GLN A 122 -11.71 -13.04 9.08
CA GLN A 122 -11.70 -11.62 8.69
C GLN A 122 -10.98 -10.73 9.72
N ARG A 123 -11.26 -10.90 11.02
CA ARG A 123 -10.70 -10.04 12.09
C ARG A 123 -9.18 -10.06 12.15
N LEU A 124 -8.57 -11.24 11.99
CA LEU A 124 -7.12 -11.38 12.03
C LEU A 124 -6.48 -10.79 10.77
N PHE A 125 -7.08 -11.05 9.61
CA PHE A 125 -6.65 -10.45 8.35
C PHE A 125 -6.70 -8.91 8.44
N ASP A 126 -7.81 -8.34 8.88
CA ASP A 126 -7.98 -6.88 9.04
C ASP A 126 -6.91 -6.27 9.94
N THR A 127 -6.59 -6.93 11.07
CA THR A 127 -5.54 -6.48 11.99
C THR A 127 -4.18 -6.43 11.30
N VAL A 128 -3.81 -7.49 10.57
CA VAL A 128 -2.52 -7.55 9.89
C VAL A 128 -2.47 -6.55 8.74
N SER A 129 -3.51 -6.44 7.92
CA SER A 129 -3.58 -5.46 6.83
C SER A 129 -3.44 -4.03 7.32
N LYS A 130 -4.19 -3.64 8.37
CA LYS A 130 -4.07 -2.31 8.97
C LYS A 130 -2.68 -2.05 9.54
N SER A 131 -2.07 -3.05 10.17
CA SER A 131 -0.70 -2.95 10.70
C SER A 131 0.32 -2.74 9.58
N MET A 132 0.23 -3.48 8.47
CA MET A 132 1.14 -3.34 7.34
C MET A 132 0.99 -1.98 6.64
N ILE A 133 -0.25 -1.53 6.44
CA ILE A 133 -0.52 -0.20 5.86
C ILE A 133 0.06 0.89 6.75
N LYS A 134 -0.20 0.84 8.07
CA LYS A 134 0.35 1.81 9.01
C LYS A 134 1.87 1.85 8.94
N GLN A 135 2.54 0.70 8.99
CA GLN A 135 4.00 0.63 8.92
C GLN A 135 4.55 1.19 7.60
N GLY A 136 3.89 0.90 6.47
CA GLY A 136 4.27 1.45 5.18
C GLY A 136 4.15 2.97 5.12
N LEU A 137 3.05 3.52 5.62
CA LEU A 137 2.81 4.97 5.65
C LEU A 137 3.74 5.68 6.65
N ASP A 138 3.98 5.08 7.81
CA ASP A 138 4.99 5.55 8.78
C ASP A 138 6.36 5.65 8.11
N LYS A 139 6.78 4.59 7.42
CA LYS A 139 8.09 4.56 6.76
C LYS A 139 8.19 5.59 5.64
N LEU A 140 7.14 5.75 4.86
CA LEU A 140 7.07 6.75 3.80
C LEU A 140 7.17 8.18 4.37
N ASN A 141 6.49 8.46 5.49
CA ASN A 141 6.58 9.76 6.16
C ASN A 141 7.97 10.03 6.75
N GLU A 142 8.67 9.01 7.26
CA GLU A 142 10.07 9.15 7.69
C GLU A 142 11.00 9.54 6.53
N ILE A 143 10.84 8.88 5.37
CA ILE A 143 11.63 9.16 4.18
C ILE A 143 11.32 10.57 3.65
N LEU A 144 10.04 10.94 3.60
CA LEU A 144 9.58 12.27 3.23
C LEU A 144 10.25 13.35 4.09
N LYS A 145 10.16 13.23 5.42
CA LYS A 145 10.80 14.17 6.35
C LYS A 145 12.30 14.31 6.12
N THR A 146 12.97 13.19 5.85
CA THR A 146 14.41 13.17 5.60
C THR A 146 14.77 13.89 4.30
N SER A 147 13.91 13.80 3.27
CA SER A 147 14.14 14.47 1.98
C SER A 147 13.89 15.98 2.01
N LEU A 148 13.16 16.46 3.01
CA LEU A 148 12.80 17.87 3.20
C LEU A 148 13.73 18.61 4.19
N ALA A 149 14.59 17.87 4.89
CA ALA A 149 15.55 18.38 5.85
C ALA A 149 16.85 18.81 5.17
#